data_AF-A0A1H1TTM1-F1
#
_entry.id   AF-A0A1H1TTM1-F1
#
_cell.length_a   1.000
_cell.length_b   1.000
_cell.length_c   1.000
_cell.angle_alpha   90.00
_cell.angle_beta   90.00
_cell.angle_gamma   90.00
#
_symmetry.space_group_name_H-M   'P 1'
#
loop_
_entity.id
_entity.type
_entity.pdbx_description
1 polymer ?
#
loop_
_entity_poly.entity_id
_entity_poly.type
_entity_poly.pdbx_seq_one_letter_code
_entity_poly.pdbx_strand_id
1 'polypeptide(L)' 'MLRVVLFLALLAAVVYAVFWLLDRRRTGPRPPGEGGGRGGRPAPRGPVGPDDDEDFLRELDRKRRHKRKEPDEGEPA' A
#
# COMPACT_ATOMS: atom_id res chain seq x y z
N MET A 1 7.56 24.57 -24.87
CA MET A 1 6.96 23.74 -23.80
C MET A 1 6.08 22.62 -24.36
N LEU A 2 5.07 22.92 -25.18
CA LEU A 2 4.13 21.90 -25.70
C LEU A 2 4.81 20.70 -26.38
N ARG A 3 5.83 20.93 -27.21
CA ARG A 3 6.58 19.86 -27.89
C ARG A 3 7.25 18.89 -26.93
N VAL A 4 7.80 19.40 -25.82
CA VAL A 4 8.43 18.57 -24.78
C VAL A 4 7.38 17.75 -24.03
N VAL A 5 6.24 18.37 -23.73
CA VAL A 5 5.10 17.67 -23.09
C VAL A 5 4.58 16.55 -23.99
N LEU A 6 4.42 16.81 -25.29
CA LEU A 6 3.99 15.79 -26.25
C LEU A 6 5.01 14.65 -26.37
N PHE A 7 6.29 14.96 -26.36
CA PHE A 7 7.35 13.96 -26.39
C PHE A 7 7.31 13.06 -25.14
N LEU A 8 7.16 13.65 -23.95
CA LEU A 8 7.06 12.90 -22.70
C LEU A 8 5.77 12.05 -22.65
N ALA A 9 4.65 12.58 -23.12
CA ALA A 9 3.40 11.84 -23.21
C ALA A 9 3.51 10.65 -24.18
N LEU A 10 4.14 10.85 -25.33
CA LEU A 10 4.40 9.78 -26.30
C LEU A 10 5.32 8.71 -25.70
N LEU A 11 6.41 9.12 -25.05
CA LEU A 11 7.34 8.21 -24.39
C LEU A 11 6.63 7.38 -23.31
N ALA A 12 5.81 8.01 -22.47
CA ALA A 12 5.02 7.34 -21.45
C ALA A 12 4.03 6.33 -22.07
N ALA A 13 3.36 6.68 -23.17
CA ALA A 13 2.45 5.79 -23.87
C ALA A 13 3.18 4.56 -24.45
N VAL A 14 4.37 4.74 -25.02
CA VAL A 14 5.19 3.64 -25.54
C VAL A 14 5.62 2.70 -24.41
N VAL A 15 6.15 3.25 -23.32
CA VAL A 15 6.56 2.45 -22.15
C VAL A 15 5.37 1.67 -21.60
N TYR A 16 4.22 2.33 -21.43
CA TYR A 16 2.99 1.69 -20.99
C TYR A 16 2.56 0.55 -21.92
N ALA A 17 2.57 0.76 -23.24
CA ALA A 17 2.20 -0.25 -24.22
C ALA A 17 3.11 -1.49 -24.18
N VAL A 18 4.42 -1.29 -23.97
CA VAL A 18 5.37 -2.40 -23.81
C VAL A 18 5.02 -3.22 -22.58
N PHE A 19 4.86 -2.58 -21.41
CA PHE A 19 4.49 -3.30 -20.19
C PHE A 19 3.12 -3.97 -20.28
N TRP A 20 2.14 -3.31 -20.91
CA TRP A 20 0.82 -3.87 -21.17
C TRP A 20 0.87 -5.11 -22.06
N LEU A 21 1.69 -5.09 -23.12
CA LEU A 21 1.85 -6.24 -24.00
C LEU A 21 2.58 -7.40 -23.32
N LEU A 22 3.58 -7.10 -22.48
CA LEU A 22 4.28 -8.11 -21.68
C LEU A 22 3.35 -8.74 -20.64
N ASP A 23 2.51 -7.94 -19.98
CA ASP A 23 1.54 -8.42 -19.00
C ASP A 23 0.45 -9.28 -19.67
N ARG A 24 -0.07 -8.84 -20.82
CA ARG A 24 -1.04 -9.58 -21.64
C ARG A 24 -0.52 -10.93 -22.14
N ARG A 25 0.79 -11.07 -22.38
CA ARG A 25 1.39 -12.36 -22.76
C ARG A 25 1.54 -13.31 -21.56
N ARG A 26 1.61 -12.78 -20.34
CA ARG A 26 1.75 -13.58 -19.10
C ARG A 26 0.40 -13.96 -18.49
N THR A 27 -0.63 -13.17 -18.78
CA THR A 27 -2.02 -13.42 -18.36
C THR A 27 -2.82 -13.94 -19.56
N GLY A 28 -2.93 -15.27 -19.70
CA GLY A 28 -3.87 -15.88 -20.65
C GLY A 28 -5.32 -15.38 -20.44
N PRO A 29 -6.26 -15.65 -21.36
CA PRO A 29 -7.57 -15.01 -21.40
C PRO A 29 -8.29 -15.11 -20.04
N ARG A 30 -8.31 -14.01 -19.27
CA ARG A 30 -9.10 -13.93 -18.03
C ARG A 30 -10.55 -13.67 -18.45
N PRO A 31 -11.54 -14.39 -17.90
CA PRO A 31 -12.94 -14.19 -18.25
C PRO A 31 -13.36 -12.73 -17.95
N PRO A 32 -14.32 -12.18 -18.71
CA PRO A 32 -14.76 -10.81 -18.54
C PRO A 32 -15.60 -10.73 -17.26
N GLY A 33 -15.05 -10.12 -16.21
CA GLY A 33 -15.76 -9.98 -14.94
C GLY A 33 -14.94 -9.38 -13.79
N GLU A 34 -13.61 -9.43 -13.85
CA GLU A 34 -12.80 -8.88 -12.75
C GLU A 34 -12.38 -7.43 -13.03
N GLY A 35 -13.25 -6.50 -12.65
CA GLY A 35 -12.84 -5.11 -12.45
C GLY A 35 -11.92 -5.01 -11.23
N GLY A 36 -10.70 -4.53 -11.43
CA GLY A 36 -9.84 -3.99 -10.37
C GLY A 36 -8.89 -4.98 -9.70
N GLY A 37 -7.59 -4.83 -9.94
CA GLY A 37 -6.57 -5.46 -9.10
C GLY A 37 -5.32 -5.84 -9.86
N ARG A 38 -4.22 -5.16 -9.54
CA ARG A 38 -2.85 -5.54 -9.91
C ARG A 38 -2.67 -7.06 -9.74
N GLY A 39 -2.48 -7.76 -10.84
CA GLY A 39 -2.17 -9.20 -10.89
C GLY A 39 -0.75 -9.53 -10.42
N GLY A 40 -0.37 -9.10 -9.22
CA GLY A 40 0.79 -9.66 -8.52
C GLY A 40 0.32 -10.84 -7.70
N ARG A 41 0.85 -12.04 -7.94
CA ARG A 41 0.71 -13.18 -7.00
C ARG A 41 0.95 -12.68 -5.57
N PRO A 42 0.19 -13.12 -4.55
CA PRO A 42 0.56 -12.83 -3.17
C PRO A 42 1.93 -13.45 -2.93
N ALA A 43 2.97 -12.61 -2.87
CA ALA A 43 4.27 -13.06 -2.38
C ALA A 43 4.06 -13.57 -0.95
N PRO A 44 4.61 -14.73 -0.56
CA PRO A 44 4.54 -15.15 0.83
C PRO A 44 5.17 -14.03 1.67
N ARG A 45 4.37 -13.45 2.57
CA ARG A 45 4.84 -12.43 3.51
C ARG A 45 5.96 -13.08 4.32
N GLY A 46 7.16 -12.50 4.29
CA GLY A 46 8.26 -12.94 5.13
C GLY A 46 7.86 -12.89 6.61
N PRO A 47 8.61 -13.54 7.51
CA PRO A 47 8.36 -13.44 8.94
C PRO A 47 8.28 -11.96 9.33
N VAL A 48 7.13 -11.55 9.87
CA VAL A 48 6.87 -10.17 10.29
C VAL A 48 7.70 -9.92 11.54
N GLY A 49 8.49 -8.85 11.52
CA GLY A 49 9.26 -8.44 12.68
C GLY A 49 8.33 -7.84 13.74
N PRO A 50 8.67 -7.90 15.04
CA PRO A 50 7.88 -7.30 16.12
C PRO A 50 7.57 -5.80 15.91
N ASP A 51 8.39 -5.10 15.13
CA ASP A 51 8.23 -3.67 14.81
C ASP A 51 7.16 -3.39 13.73
N ASP A 52 6.80 -4.40 12.93
CA ASP A 52 5.81 -4.30 11.83
C ASP A 52 4.46 -4.96 12.21
N ASP A 53 4.32 -5.44 13.45
CA ASP A 53 3.09 -6.04 13.97
C ASP A 53 2.09 -4.94 14.38
N GLU A 54 1.01 -4.79 13.60
CA GLU A 54 -0.05 -3.80 13.86
C GLU A 54 -0.67 -3.95 15.26
N ASP A 55 -0.77 -5.19 15.76
CA ASP A 55 -1.30 -5.49 17.10
C ASP A 55 -0.37 -4.96 18.22
N PHE A 56 0.95 -5.06 18.05
CA PHE A 56 1.93 -4.55 19.01
C PHE A 56 1.91 -3.03 19.10
N LEU A 57 1.84 -2.35 17.93
CA LEU A 57 1.71 -0.90 17.85
C LEU A 57 0.42 -0.42 18.52
N ARG A 58 -0.69 -1.15 18.33
CA ARG A 58 -1.98 -0.82 18.93
C ARG A 58 -1.96 -0.97 20.45
N GLU A 59 -1.24 -1.95 20.99
CA GLU A 59 -1.07 -2.11 22.44
C GLU A 59 -0.24 -0.97 23.06
N LEU A 60 0.85 -0.55 22.39
CA LEU A 60 1.65 0.61 22.82
C LEU A 60 0.82 1.89 22.86
N ASP A 61 0.00 2.12 21.84
CA ASP A 61 -0.88 3.28 21.77
C ASP A 61 -1.92 3.26 22.89
N ARG A 62 -2.48 2.09 23.21
CA ARG A 62 -3.41 1.91 24.32
C ARG A 62 -2.73 2.23 25.67
N LYS A 63 -1.51 1.72 25.90
CA LYS A 63 -0.72 1.99 27.12
C LYS A 63 -0.38 3.49 27.27
N ARG A 64 0.03 4.16 26.18
CA ARG A 64 0.31 5.61 26.18
C ARG A 64 -0.93 6.43 26.52
N ARG A 65 -2.10 6.05 26.00
CA ARG A 65 -3.37 6.72 26.30
C ARG A 65 -3.80 6.55 27.76
N HIS A 66 -3.64 5.35 28.33
CA HIS A 66 -3.94 5.13 29.75
C HIS A 66 -3.03 5.94 30.68
N LYS A 67 -1.72 5.97 30.42
CA LYS A 67 -0.76 6.77 31.20
C LYS A 67 -1.05 8.27 31.15
N ARG A 68 -1.57 8.78 30.02
CA ARG A 68 -1.94 10.19 29.87
C ARG A 68 -3.28 10.54 30.53
N LYS A 69 -4.11 9.53 30.83
CA LYS A 69 -5.45 9.68 31.40
C LYS A 69 -5.50 9.34 32.89
N GLU A 70 -4.35 9.21 33.55
CA GLU A 70 -4.22 9.35 35.00
C GLU A 70 -3.79 10.80 35.33
N PRO A 71 -4.69 11.81 35.27
CA PRO A 71 -4.55 13.01 36.05
C PRO A 71 -4.92 12.68 37.50
N ASP A 72 -3.96 12.89 38.40
CA ASP A 72 -4.13 13.42 39.76
C ASP A 72 -5.59 13.53 40.27
N GLU A 73 -6.14 12.42 40.75
CA GLU A 73 -7.37 12.42 41.56
C GLU A 73 -7.04 11.80 42.92
N GLY A 74 -6.66 12.66 43.87
CA GLY A 74 -6.44 12.23 45.24
C GLY A 74 -5.93 13.25 46.26
N GLU A 75 -6.19 14.56 46.13
CA GLU A 75 -6.11 15.47 47.29
C GLU A 75 -7.40 16.30 47.43
N PRO A 76 -8.34 15.93 48.33
CA PRO A 76 -9.30 16.87 48.87
C PRO A 76 -8.69 17.68 50.03
N ALA A 77 -8.99 18.98 50.02
CA ALA A 77 -8.58 20.01 50.99
C ALA A 77 -9.04 19.75 52.44
#